data_AF-A0A8J7DLG1-F1
#
_entry.id   AF-A0A8J7DLG1-F1
#
_cell.length_a   1.000
_cell.length_b   1.000
_cell.length_c   1.000
_cell.angle_alpha   90.00
_cell.angle_beta   90.00
_cell.angle_gamma   90.00
#
_symmetry.space_group_name_H-M   'P 1'
#
loop_
_entity.id
_entity.type
_entity.pdbx_description
1 polymer ?
#
loop_
_entity_poly.entity_id
_entity_poly.type
_entity_poly.pdbx_seq_one_letter_code
_entity_poly.pdbx_strand_id
1 'polypeptide(L)'
;MEIFIILLSGLLGGLAPSGFIVDSVAQGAIRSNLQAADVVAVRVDNTPSYQLIGGKADRVRIALRGVQPTPLLRIDTLELETDPIDVDLEQLRQGGREALAAFRQPFQGGVRLVLTEEDLNQALQSPAFAARSRGILQRIAGNFSSDPNAQFQLIDPKIDLLEGNRLRLDTQVRSMGLTATDLEQFLTPLPQRTLNQLQQSLQTPNNPQTLQTQIAQFQQLKLESLQTLLLELQQLDLPPEQQPLTQPLPPLDFPTLQTRLSALQQSLQKPDSPQKQEEIRQRAVELQPSLAEAEQFLIAVQKINPDNAEPFLSEPQQFSLSLESGIAVDSGSNVQLVDPQISVDGEPIPPFFLQGITGGIGDALDLRRLETSGVTLRLLQLEIDDREMEAAIFVRLVPPTNSAQ
;
A
#
# COMPACT_ATOMS: atom_id res chain seq x y z
N MET A 1 10.72 -4.25 -3.86
CA MET A 1 11.84 -4.28 -2.89
C MET A 1 11.97 -5.65 -2.21
N GLU A 2 10.87 -6.21 -1.70
CA GLU A 2 10.89 -7.45 -0.92
C GLU A 2 11.53 -8.64 -1.65
N ILE A 3 11.23 -8.84 -2.94
CA ILE A 3 11.87 -9.90 -3.74
C ILE A 3 13.38 -9.75 -3.86
N PHE A 4 13.90 -8.53 -4.08
CA PHE A 4 15.34 -8.30 -4.16
C PHE A 4 16.02 -8.58 -2.84
N ILE A 5 15.40 -8.18 -1.73
CA ILE A 5 15.89 -8.49 -0.39
C ILE A 5 15.86 -10.00 -0.16
N ILE A 6 14.79 -10.70 -0.55
CA ILE A 6 14.68 -12.16 -0.47
C ILE A 6 15.80 -12.84 -1.26
N LEU A 7 16.02 -12.46 -2.51
CA LEU A 7 17.07 -13.03 -3.35
C LEU A 7 18.46 -12.72 -2.81
N LEU A 8 18.66 -11.49 -2.37
CA LEU A 8 19.92 -11.03 -1.81
C LEU A 8 20.20 -11.76 -0.49
N SER A 9 19.25 -11.83 0.43
CA SER A 9 19.37 -12.59 1.68
C SER A 9 19.58 -14.08 1.45
N GLY A 10 18.89 -14.68 0.47
CA GLY A 10 19.10 -16.08 0.08
C GLY A 10 20.50 -16.33 -0.49
N LEU A 11 20.94 -15.48 -1.42
CA LEU A 11 22.29 -15.52 -1.99
C LEU A 11 23.36 -15.37 -0.91
N LEU A 12 23.18 -14.36 -0.05
CA LEU A 12 24.09 -14.03 1.03
C LEU A 12 24.19 -15.13 2.09
N GLY A 13 23.07 -15.77 2.45
CA GLY A 13 23.07 -16.96 3.29
C GLY A 13 23.82 -18.15 2.66
N GLY A 14 23.87 -18.22 1.33
CA GLY A 14 24.56 -19.25 0.57
C GLY A 14 26.08 -19.09 0.45
N LEU A 15 26.62 -17.89 0.71
CA LEU A 15 28.07 -17.60 0.66
C LEU A 15 28.83 -18.02 1.94
N ALA A 16 28.21 -18.81 2.82
CA ALA A 16 28.86 -19.35 4.01
C ALA A 16 30.02 -20.32 3.66
N PRO A 17 31.09 -20.40 4.48
CA PRO A 17 32.37 -21.03 4.14
C PRO A 17 32.37 -22.58 4.20
N SER A 18 31.29 -23.24 3.77
CA SER A 18 31.28 -24.68 3.52
C SER A 18 31.64 -24.96 2.06
N GLY A 19 32.70 -25.74 1.82
CA GLY A 19 33.40 -25.84 0.54
C GLY A 19 32.59 -26.19 -0.73
N PHE A 20 33.18 -25.82 -1.87
CA PHE A 20 32.98 -26.27 -3.26
C PHE A 20 31.58 -26.32 -3.90
N ILE A 21 30.47 -26.08 -3.19
CA ILE A 21 29.11 -26.13 -3.78
C ILE A 21 28.29 -24.87 -3.46
N VAL A 22 28.83 -23.70 -3.80
CA VAL A 22 28.16 -22.40 -3.54
C VAL A 22 26.83 -22.28 -4.28
N ASP A 23 26.77 -22.73 -5.53
CA ASP A 23 25.55 -22.65 -6.37
C ASP A 23 24.36 -23.40 -5.75
N SER A 24 24.55 -24.64 -5.30
CA SER A 24 23.45 -25.44 -4.72
C SER A 24 23.00 -24.93 -3.36
N VAL A 25 23.90 -24.38 -2.54
CA VAL A 25 23.54 -23.79 -1.24
C VAL A 25 22.76 -22.50 -1.46
N ALA A 26 23.23 -21.62 -2.35
CA ALA A 26 22.51 -20.40 -2.72
C ALA A 26 21.14 -20.71 -3.34
N GLN A 27 21.06 -21.71 -4.21
CA GLN A 27 19.80 -22.18 -4.79
C GLN A 27 18.83 -22.67 -3.70
N GLY A 28 19.30 -23.47 -2.74
CA GLY A 28 18.50 -23.96 -1.62
C GLY A 28 18.00 -22.82 -0.73
N ALA A 29 18.87 -21.88 -0.40
CA ALA A 29 18.55 -20.72 0.43
C ALA A 29 17.55 -19.77 -0.26
N ILE A 30 17.70 -19.52 -1.56
CA ILE A 30 16.71 -18.74 -2.33
C ILE A 30 15.37 -19.48 -2.34
N ARG A 31 15.36 -20.77 -2.67
CA ARG A 31 14.12 -21.57 -2.71
C ARG A 31 13.38 -21.58 -1.38
N SER A 32 14.09 -21.63 -0.25
CA SER A 32 13.47 -21.62 1.08
C SER A 32 12.81 -20.29 1.47
N ASN A 33 13.19 -19.18 0.85
CA ASN A 33 12.63 -17.86 1.12
C ASN A 33 11.49 -17.46 0.16
N LEU A 34 11.18 -18.31 -0.83
CA LEU A 34 10.10 -18.10 -1.78
C LEU A 34 8.86 -18.88 -1.34
N GLN A 35 7.66 -18.39 -1.68
CA GLN A 35 6.43 -19.15 -1.40
C GLN A 35 6.30 -20.34 -2.32
N ALA A 36 6.56 -20.10 -3.60
CA ALA A 36 6.64 -21.12 -4.64
C ALA A 36 7.62 -20.69 -5.73
N ALA A 37 8.21 -21.66 -6.41
CA ALA A 37 8.98 -21.48 -7.64
C ALA A 37 9.06 -22.81 -8.37
N ASP A 38 8.82 -22.78 -9.68
CA ASP A 38 8.93 -23.96 -10.55
C ASP A 38 10.41 -24.30 -10.76
N VAL A 39 11.20 -23.27 -11.07
CA VAL A 39 12.65 -23.39 -11.27
C VAL A 39 13.38 -22.32 -10.45
N VAL A 40 14.46 -22.74 -9.80
CA VAL A 40 15.47 -21.86 -9.19
C VAL A 40 16.83 -22.36 -9.66
N ALA A 41 17.55 -21.54 -10.41
CA ALA A 41 18.90 -21.81 -10.84
C ALA A 41 19.81 -20.65 -10.43
N VAL A 42 20.97 -20.97 -9.86
CA VAL A 42 21.95 -19.98 -9.40
C VAL A 42 23.32 -20.37 -9.93
N ARG A 43 24.08 -19.37 -10.35
CA ARG A 43 25.47 -19.54 -10.76
C ARG A 43 26.32 -18.41 -10.21
N VAL A 44 27.36 -18.77 -9.48
CA VAL A 44 28.35 -17.84 -8.94
C VAL A 44 29.67 -18.03 -9.67
N ASP A 45 30.03 -17.07 -10.51
CA ASP A 45 31.30 -17.05 -11.22
C ASP A 45 32.32 -16.24 -10.39
N ASN A 46 33.52 -16.80 -10.15
CA ASN A 46 34.59 -16.11 -9.44
C ASN A 46 35.98 -16.65 -9.78
N THR A 47 36.92 -15.77 -10.13
CA THR A 47 38.27 -16.11 -10.57
C THR A 47 39.32 -15.24 -9.84
N PRO A 48 40.17 -15.83 -8.98
CA PRO A 48 40.21 -17.24 -8.57
C PRO A 48 39.10 -17.60 -7.56
N SER A 49 38.64 -18.85 -7.61
CA SER A 49 37.51 -19.34 -6.79
C SER A 49 37.67 -19.17 -5.28
N TYR A 50 38.88 -19.16 -4.74
CA TYR A 50 39.13 -18.99 -3.30
C TYR A 50 38.68 -17.62 -2.76
N GLN A 51 38.50 -16.59 -3.61
CA GLN A 51 38.06 -15.26 -3.12
C GLN A 51 36.61 -15.27 -2.63
N LEU A 52 35.81 -16.29 -2.97
CA LEU A 52 34.45 -16.48 -2.43
C LEU A 52 34.45 -16.60 -0.91
N ILE A 53 35.50 -17.21 -0.34
CA ILE A 53 35.67 -17.33 1.12
C ILE A 53 35.87 -15.95 1.76
N GLY A 54 36.37 -14.97 1.01
CA GLY A 54 36.52 -13.58 1.46
C GLY A 54 35.26 -12.72 1.21
N GLY A 55 34.18 -13.31 0.71
CA GLY A 55 32.96 -12.60 0.35
C GLY A 55 33.01 -11.90 -1.01
N LYS A 56 33.92 -12.31 -1.91
CA LYS A 56 34.04 -11.74 -3.25
C LYS A 56 33.49 -12.67 -4.32
N ALA A 57 32.67 -12.14 -5.22
CA ALA A 57 32.20 -12.83 -6.41
C ALA A 57 32.31 -11.91 -7.63
N ASP A 58 32.87 -12.38 -8.74
CA ASP A 58 32.96 -11.59 -9.97
C ASP A 58 31.59 -11.34 -10.59
N ARG A 59 30.70 -12.34 -10.53
CA ARG A 59 29.34 -12.25 -11.06
C ARG A 59 28.44 -13.30 -10.44
N VAL A 60 27.21 -12.91 -10.13
CA VAL A 60 26.13 -13.82 -9.75
C VAL A 60 25.02 -13.77 -10.80
N ARG A 61 24.55 -14.93 -11.22
CA ARG A 61 23.39 -15.09 -12.10
C ARG A 61 22.33 -15.93 -11.42
N ILE A 62 21.11 -15.43 -11.39
CA ILE A 62 19.94 -16.12 -10.84
C ILE A 62 18.89 -16.18 -11.94
N ALA A 63 18.32 -17.35 -12.17
CA ALA A 63 17.19 -17.54 -13.07
C ALA A 63 16.08 -18.27 -12.32
N LEU A 64 14.93 -17.62 -12.23
CA LEU A 64 13.71 -18.14 -11.62
C LEU A 64 12.63 -18.26 -12.68
N ARG A 65 11.79 -19.28 -12.54
CA ARG A 65 10.57 -19.46 -13.34
C ARG A 65 9.37 -19.75 -12.46
N GLY A 66 8.21 -19.19 -12.81
CA GLY A 66 6.95 -19.31 -12.09
C GLY A 66 7.08 -19.00 -10.61
N VAL A 67 7.83 -17.94 -10.28
CA VAL A 67 8.15 -17.60 -8.89
C VAL A 67 7.03 -16.80 -8.24
N GLN A 68 6.68 -17.14 -7.01
CA GLN A 68 5.76 -16.39 -6.15
C GLN A 68 6.54 -15.85 -4.95
N PRO A 69 7.06 -14.62 -5.02
CA PRO A 69 7.81 -13.99 -3.93
C PRO A 69 6.90 -13.61 -2.76
N THR A 70 5.66 -13.25 -3.06
CA THR A 70 4.60 -12.90 -2.13
C THR A 70 3.29 -13.55 -2.59
N PRO A 71 2.23 -13.61 -1.75
CA PRO A 71 0.96 -14.23 -2.17
C PRO A 71 0.23 -13.41 -3.24
N LEU A 72 0.72 -12.20 -3.54
CA LEU A 72 0.05 -11.23 -4.39
C LEU A 72 0.31 -11.46 -5.88
N LEU A 73 1.53 -11.86 -6.25
CA LEU A 73 1.96 -11.84 -7.64
C LEU A 73 2.86 -13.04 -7.94
N ARG A 74 2.46 -13.83 -8.94
CA ARG A 74 3.34 -14.78 -9.63
C ARG A 74 4.09 -14.02 -10.73
N ILE A 75 5.38 -14.32 -10.86
CA ILE A 75 6.25 -13.79 -11.91
C ILE A 75 6.65 -14.99 -12.76
N ASP A 76 6.35 -14.93 -14.06
CA ASP A 76 6.68 -16.04 -14.96
C ASP A 76 8.19 -16.22 -15.07
N THR A 77 8.91 -15.15 -15.36
CA THR A 77 10.36 -15.17 -15.50
C THR A 77 10.99 -14.05 -14.70
N LEU A 78 11.95 -14.40 -13.85
CA LEU A 78 12.82 -13.43 -13.20
C LEU A 78 14.28 -13.85 -13.34
N GLU A 79 15.08 -13.02 -13.97
CA GLU A 79 16.51 -13.23 -14.11
C GLU A 79 17.25 -12.05 -13.51
N LEU A 80 18.33 -12.32 -12.80
CA LEU A 80 19.22 -11.34 -12.21
C LEU A 80 20.64 -11.67 -12.64
N GLU A 81 21.36 -10.68 -13.15
CA GLU A 81 22.81 -10.73 -13.35
C GLU A 81 23.45 -9.56 -12.61
N THR A 82 24.47 -9.84 -11.82
CA THR A 82 25.13 -8.82 -10.98
C THR A 82 26.50 -8.47 -11.50
N ASP A 83 26.91 -7.24 -11.22
CA ASP A 83 28.32 -6.85 -11.25
C ASP A 83 29.10 -7.51 -10.09
N PRO A 84 30.42 -7.31 -9.99
CA PRO A 84 31.20 -7.85 -8.89
C PRO A 84 30.64 -7.46 -7.51
N ILE A 85 30.58 -8.44 -6.63
CA ILE A 85 30.07 -8.31 -5.26
C ILE A 85 31.25 -8.43 -4.29
N ASP A 86 31.29 -7.54 -3.29
CA ASP A 86 32.20 -7.62 -2.16
C ASP A 86 31.41 -7.43 -0.87
N VAL A 87 31.36 -8.48 -0.05
CA VAL A 87 30.57 -8.52 1.19
C VAL A 87 31.40 -8.94 2.39
N ASP A 88 31.06 -8.35 3.53
CA ASP A 88 31.55 -8.76 4.83
C ASP A 88 30.73 -9.93 5.38
N LEU A 89 31.31 -11.13 5.27
CA LEU A 89 30.64 -12.37 5.69
C LEU A 89 30.37 -12.41 7.20
N GLU A 90 31.13 -11.70 8.04
CA GLU A 90 30.89 -11.67 9.48
C GLU A 90 29.70 -10.80 9.82
N GLN A 91 29.62 -9.59 9.25
CA GLN A 91 28.45 -8.72 9.40
C GLN A 91 27.21 -9.39 8.81
N LEU A 92 27.37 -10.09 7.69
CA LEU A 92 26.27 -10.73 7.02
C LEU A 92 25.60 -11.84 7.85
N ARG A 93 26.40 -12.59 8.62
CA ARG A 93 25.90 -13.64 9.53
C ARG A 93 25.06 -13.08 10.68
N GLN A 94 25.16 -11.80 10.99
CA GLN A 94 24.34 -11.14 12.01
C GLN A 94 22.88 -10.97 11.55
N GLY A 95 22.65 -10.97 10.22
CA GLY A 95 21.34 -11.08 9.59
C GLY A 95 20.44 -9.85 9.73
N GLY A 96 19.20 -9.99 9.26
CA GLY A 96 18.18 -8.94 9.36
C GLY A 96 18.37 -7.77 8.39
N ARG A 97 17.83 -6.59 8.76
CA ARG A 97 17.89 -5.36 7.95
C ARG A 97 19.32 -4.81 7.79
N GLU A 98 20.26 -5.28 8.61
CA GLU A 98 21.68 -4.90 8.58
C GLU A 98 22.47 -5.67 7.51
N ALA A 99 21.88 -6.69 6.87
CA ALA A 99 22.54 -7.43 5.78
C ALA A 99 22.93 -6.54 4.59
N LEU A 100 22.25 -5.41 4.39
CA LEU A 100 22.62 -4.41 3.38
C LEU A 100 23.89 -3.63 3.75
N ALA A 101 24.19 -3.49 5.04
CA ALA A 101 25.42 -2.83 5.51
C ALA A 101 26.66 -3.72 5.32
N ALA A 102 26.47 -5.04 5.17
CA ALA A 102 27.57 -5.97 4.91
C ALA A 102 28.22 -5.75 3.52
N PHE A 103 27.57 -5.07 2.59
CA PHE A 103 28.15 -4.74 1.30
C PHE A 103 29.25 -3.70 1.44
N ARG A 104 30.47 -4.05 1.00
CA ARG A 104 31.63 -3.15 1.01
C ARG A 104 31.62 -2.16 -0.15
N GLN A 105 30.77 -2.41 -1.15
CA GLN A 105 30.54 -1.56 -2.31
C GLN A 105 29.06 -1.60 -2.72
N PRO A 106 28.55 -0.62 -3.49
CA PRO A 106 27.19 -0.68 -4.01
C PRO A 106 26.92 -1.99 -4.76
N PHE A 107 25.85 -2.68 -4.41
CA PHE A 107 25.37 -3.81 -5.19
C PHE A 107 24.67 -3.27 -6.44
N GLN A 108 24.97 -3.83 -7.61
CA GLN A 108 24.31 -3.42 -8.84
C GLN A 108 24.18 -4.60 -9.81
N GLY A 109 23.17 -4.53 -10.68
CA GLY A 109 22.89 -5.60 -11.62
C GLY A 109 21.76 -5.28 -12.61
N GLY A 110 21.66 -6.12 -13.63
CA GLY A 110 20.55 -6.15 -14.57
C GLY A 110 19.51 -7.20 -14.17
N VAL A 111 18.25 -6.88 -14.39
CA VAL A 111 17.10 -7.73 -14.08
C VAL A 111 16.24 -7.85 -15.32
N ARG A 112 15.87 -9.07 -15.68
CA ARG A 112 14.81 -9.34 -16.67
C ARG A 112 13.60 -9.87 -15.93
N LEU A 113 12.44 -9.28 -16.16
CA LEU A 113 11.19 -9.64 -15.52
C LEU A 113 10.12 -9.81 -16.59
N VAL A 114 9.42 -10.94 -16.57
CA VAL A 114 8.29 -11.23 -17.45
C VAL A 114 7.06 -11.53 -16.59
N LEU A 115 5.95 -10.86 -16.89
CA LEU A 115 4.63 -11.09 -16.29
C LEU A 115 3.66 -11.45 -17.40
N THR A 116 2.88 -12.51 -17.20
CA THR A 116 1.79 -12.85 -18.13
C THR A 116 0.54 -12.05 -17.80
N GLU A 117 -0.34 -11.86 -18.79
CA GLU A 117 -1.67 -11.29 -18.58
C GLU A 117 -2.47 -12.09 -17.53
N GLU A 118 -2.34 -13.42 -17.52
CA GLU A 118 -3.00 -14.29 -16.55
C GLU A 118 -2.53 -13.98 -15.12
N ASP A 119 -1.21 -13.93 -14.90
CA ASP A 119 -0.63 -13.65 -13.59
C ASP A 119 -1.02 -12.24 -13.10
N LEU A 120 -1.06 -11.26 -14.00
CA LEU A 120 -1.51 -9.90 -13.68
C LEU A 120 -2.98 -9.88 -13.28
N ASN A 121 -3.87 -10.52 -14.03
CA ASN A 121 -5.30 -10.58 -13.72
C ASN A 121 -5.57 -11.31 -12.40
N GLN A 122 -4.85 -12.39 -12.10
CA GLN A 122 -4.92 -13.04 -10.79
C GLN A 122 -4.48 -12.09 -9.66
N ALA A 123 -3.42 -11.30 -9.87
CA ALA A 123 -2.96 -10.32 -8.88
C ALA A 123 -3.98 -9.18 -8.65
N LEU A 124 -4.64 -8.73 -9.72
CA LEU A 124 -5.70 -7.69 -9.66
C LEU A 124 -6.91 -8.13 -8.84
N GLN A 125 -7.22 -9.43 -8.83
CA GLN A 125 -8.32 -10.00 -8.03
C GLN A 125 -7.97 -10.18 -6.55
N SER A 126 -6.71 -9.93 -6.15
CA SER A 126 -6.28 -10.17 -4.77
C SER A 126 -6.80 -9.10 -3.78
N PRO A 127 -7.03 -9.47 -2.50
CA PRO A 127 -7.38 -8.51 -1.45
C PRO A 127 -6.30 -7.44 -1.22
N ALA A 128 -5.02 -7.79 -1.40
CA ALA A 128 -3.91 -6.87 -1.22
C ALA A 128 -3.87 -5.79 -2.31
N PHE A 129 -4.18 -6.15 -3.57
CA PHE A 129 -4.37 -5.16 -4.62
C PHE A 129 -5.54 -4.22 -4.30
N ALA A 130 -6.70 -4.78 -3.89
CA ALA A 130 -7.88 -4.00 -3.55
C ALA A 130 -7.66 -3.01 -2.38
N ALA A 131 -6.76 -3.33 -1.44
CA ALA A 131 -6.37 -2.41 -0.38
C ALA A 131 -5.45 -1.29 -0.89
N ARG A 132 -4.47 -1.64 -1.76
CA ARG A 132 -3.49 -0.68 -2.30
C ARG A 132 -4.10 0.28 -3.31
N SER A 133 -5.03 -0.18 -4.15
CA SER A 133 -5.66 0.62 -5.20
C SER A 133 -6.49 1.76 -4.63
N ARG A 134 -7.16 1.58 -3.47
CA ARG A 134 -7.89 2.65 -2.77
C ARG A 134 -7.03 3.88 -2.51
N GLY A 135 -5.80 3.69 -2.02
CA GLY A 135 -4.89 4.80 -1.74
C GLY A 135 -4.38 5.50 -3.01
N ILE A 136 -4.31 4.80 -4.14
CA ILE A 136 -3.98 5.41 -5.44
C ILE A 136 -5.18 6.22 -5.94
N LEU A 137 -6.38 5.63 -5.91
CA LEU A 137 -7.62 6.28 -6.35
C LEU A 137 -7.93 7.53 -5.53
N GLN A 138 -7.70 7.51 -4.22
CA GLN A 138 -7.85 8.70 -3.36
C GLN A 138 -6.94 9.86 -3.79
N ARG A 139 -5.67 9.56 -4.14
CA ARG A 139 -4.74 10.59 -4.63
C ARG A 139 -5.15 11.16 -5.98
N ILE A 140 -5.62 10.30 -6.89
CA ILE A 140 -6.11 10.74 -8.20
C ILE A 140 -7.40 11.56 -8.03
N ALA A 141 -8.35 11.05 -7.24
CA ALA A 141 -9.61 11.73 -6.96
C ALA A 141 -9.41 13.09 -6.30
N GLY A 142 -8.45 13.24 -5.38
CA GLY A 142 -8.12 14.53 -4.76
C GLY A 142 -7.68 15.62 -5.74
N ASN A 143 -7.30 15.28 -6.97
CA ASN A 143 -6.99 16.26 -8.02
C ASN A 143 -8.22 16.77 -8.77
N PHE A 144 -9.39 16.12 -8.60
CA PHE A 144 -10.61 16.39 -9.38
C PHE A 144 -11.84 16.64 -8.51
N SER A 145 -11.89 16.00 -7.36
CA SER A 145 -12.98 16.09 -6.40
C SER A 145 -12.63 17.11 -5.34
N SER A 146 -13.52 18.08 -5.16
CA SER A 146 -13.54 18.93 -3.96
C SER A 146 -14.05 18.21 -2.72
N ASP A 147 -14.65 17.01 -2.89
CA ASP A 147 -15.03 16.11 -1.80
C ASP A 147 -13.83 15.20 -1.45
N PRO A 148 -13.15 15.43 -0.32
CA PRO A 148 -12.01 14.62 0.13
C PRO A 148 -12.44 13.24 0.65
N ASN A 149 -13.73 12.99 0.81
CA ASN A 149 -14.29 11.74 1.30
C ASN A 149 -14.80 10.80 0.22
N ALA A 150 -14.79 11.21 -1.05
CA ALA A 150 -15.19 10.36 -2.15
C ALA A 150 -14.30 9.09 -2.17
N GLN A 151 -14.83 7.99 -1.65
CA GLN A 151 -14.15 6.71 -1.63
C GLN A 151 -14.52 5.94 -2.89
N PHE A 152 -13.52 5.52 -3.64
CA PHE A 152 -13.71 4.71 -4.83
C PHE A 152 -13.22 3.29 -4.59
N GLN A 153 -13.99 2.32 -5.09
CA GLN A 153 -13.62 0.92 -5.11
C GLN A 153 -13.67 0.40 -6.55
N LEU A 154 -12.60 -0.29 -6.97
CA LEU A 154 -12.60 -1.07 -8.20
C LEU A 154 -13.29 -2.42 -7.94
N ILE A 155 -14.17 -2.80 -8.84
CA ILE A 155 -14.90 -4.06 -8.87
C ILE A 155 -14.47 -4.79 -10.13
N ASP A 156 -14.05 -6.04 -9.93
CA ASP A 156 -13.62 -6.96 -10.99
C ASP A 156 -12.65 -6.32 -12.01
N PRO A 157 -11.51 -5.73 -11.55
CA PRO A 157 -10.55 -5.14 -12.46
C PRO A 157 -9.90 -6.22 -13.32
N LYS A 158 -9.91 -6.00 -14.64
CA LYS A 158 -9.25 -6.83 -15.65
C LYS A 158 -8.27 -6.00 -16.45
N ILE A 159 -7.10 -6.55 -16.71
CA ILE A 159 -6.13 -5.99 -17.65
C ILE A 159 -6.05 -6.86 -18.89
N ASP A 160 -6.06 -6.22 -20.06
CA ASP A 160 -5.71 -6.81 -21.34
C ASP A 160 -4.37 -6.21 -21.78
N LEU A 161 -3.41 -7.07 -22.12
CA LEU A 161 -2.16 -6.66 -22.74
C LEU A 161 -2.38 -6.56 -24.25
N LEU A 162 -1.94 -5.45 -24.84
CA LEU A 162 -2.19 -5.13 -26.24
C LEU A 162 -0.86 -4.89 -26.96
N GLU A 163 -0.81 -5.28 -28.23
CA GLU A 163 0.35 -5.00 -29.09
C GLU A 163 0.73 -3.51 -29.10
N GLY A 164 2.02 -3.26 -29.31
CA GLY A 164 2.54 -1.89 -29.44
C GLY A 164 2.72 -1.18 -28.10
N ASN A 165 3.10 -1.92 -27.04
CA ASN A 165 3.32 -1.38 -25.70
C ASN A 165 2.07 -0.74 -25.10
N ARG A 166 0.89 -1.34 -25.33
CA ARG A 166 -0.38 -0.80 -24.83
C ARG A 166 -1.02 -1.76 -23.83
N LEU A 167 -1.80 -1.18 -22.93
CA LEU A 167 -2.60 -1.93 -21.97
C LEU A 167 -3.99 -1.33 -21.91
N ARG A 168 -4.99 -2.18 -21.66
CA ARG A 168 -6.35 -1.77 -21.32
C ARG A 168 -6.69 -2.28 -19.93
N LEU A 169 -7.18 -1.39 -19.08
CA LEU A 169 -7.78 -1.71 -17.79
C LEU A 169 -9.28 -1.52 -17.89
N ASP A 170 -10.04 -2.59 -17.73
CA ASP A 170 -11.49 -2.58 -17.63
C ASP A 170 -11.92 -2.89 -16.20
N THR A 171 -12.83 -2.10 -15.64
CA THR A 171 -13.32 -2.32 -14.27
C THR A 171 -14.66 -1.64 -14.07
N GLN A 172 -15.41 -2.04 -13.05
CA GLN A 172 -16.53 -1.26 -12.55
C GLN A 172 -16.06 -0.45 -11.35
N VAL A 173 -16.34 0.84 -11.34
CA VAL A 173 -16.01 1.72 -10.22
C VAL A 173 -17.27 1.93 -9.41
N ARG A 174 -17.19 1.71 -8.10
CA ARG A 174 -18.24 2.09 -7.15
C ARG A 174 -17.78 3.27 -6.32
N SER A 175 -18.55 4.35 -6.33
CA SER A 175 -18.42 5.41 -5.32
C SER A 175 -19.09 4.97 -4.02
N MET A 176 -18.39 5.16 -2.91
CA MET A 176 -18.89 4.97 -1.55
C MET A 176 -18.96 6.35 -0.90
N GLY A 177 -20.00 7.13 -1.22
CA GLY A 177 -20.35 8.28 -0.40
C GLY A 177 -21.23 7.88 0.78
N LEU A 178 -21.54 8.84 1.66
CA LEU A 178 -22.49 8.64 2.76
C LEU A 178 -23.89 8.42 2.17
N THR A 179 -24.50 7.27 2.47
CA THR A 179 -25.86 6.94 2.04
C THR A 179 -26.90 7.35 3.10
N ALA A 180 -28.19 7.38 2.73
CA ALA A 180 -29.28 7.54 3.68
C ALA A 180 -29.24 6.50 4.81
N THR A 181 -28.90 5.25 4.48
CA THR A 181 -28.75 4.17 5.46
C THR A 181 -27.57 4.39 6.41
N ASP A 182 -26.45 4.96 5.93
CA ASP A 182 -25.33 5.33 6.81
C ASP A 182 -25.74 6.46 7.75
N LEU A 183 -26.41 7.51 7.24
CA LEU A 183 -26.92 8.60 8.07
C LEU A 183 -27.92 8.11 9.12
N GLU A 184 -28.86 7.23 8.76
CA GLU A 184 -29.79 6.60 9.71
C GLU A 184 -29.05 5.86 10.83
N GLN A 185 -27.98 5.11 10.51
CA GLN A 185 -27.18 4.45 11.53
C GLN A 185 -26.56 5.44 12.53
N PHE A 186 -26.17 6.63 12.07
CA PHE A 186 -25.67 7.71 12.93
C PHE A 186 -26.74 8.37 13.79
N LEU A 187 -27.96 8.46 13.27
CA LEU A 187 -29.10 9.01 13.98
C LEU A 187 -29.69 8.04 15.01
N THR A 188 -29.42 6.74 14.88
CA THR A 188 -29.80 5.76 15.90
C THR A 188 -28.96 5.90 17.17
N PRO A 189 -29.43 5.38 18.33
CA PRO A 189 -28.62 5.37 19.56
C PRO A 189 -27.42 4.41 19.52
N LEU A 190 -27.17 3.67 18.44
CA LEU A 190 -26.10 2.67 18.36
C LEU A 190 -24.69 3.29 18.49
N PRO A 191 -24.30 4.33 17.71
CA PRO A 191 -23.03 5.03 17.89
C PRO A 191 -22.80 5.52 19.32
N GLN A 192 -23.84 6.09 19.95
CA GLN A 192 -23.77 6.56 21.34
C GLN A 192 -23.56 5.40 22.32
N ARG A 193 -24.23 4.26 22.12
CA ARG A 193 -23.99 3.05 22.93
C ARG A 193 -22.56 2.55 22.76
N THR A 194 -22.05 2.49 21.55
CA THR A 194 -20.67 2.06 21.27
C THR A 194 -19.66 2.97 21.95
N LEU A 195 -19.86 4.30 21.87
CA LEU A 195 -19.03 5.28 22.56
C LEU A 195 -19.11 5.11 24.09
N ASN A 196 -20.31 5.00 24.66
CA ASN A 196 -20.51 4.83 26.10
C ASN A 196 -19.86 3.53 26.61
N GLN A 197 -19.97 2.44 25.86
CA GLN A 197 -19.31 1.16 26.19
C GLN A 197 -17.79 1.28 26.19
N LEU A 198 -17.23 1.99 25.21
CA LEU A 198 -15.80 2.26 25.15
C LEU A 198 -15.35 3.14 26.33
N GLN A 199 -16.03 4.26 26.59
CA GLN A 199 -15.75 5.14 27.73
C GLN A 199 -15.80 4.38 29.07
N GLN A 200 -16.83 3.54 29.28
CA GLN A 200 -16.97 2.73 30.48
C GLN A 200 -15.80 1.73 30.64
N SER A 201 -15.37 1.11 29.55
CA SER A 201 -14.28 0.12 29.59
C SER A 201 -12.91 0.77 29.77
N LEU A 202 -12.76 2.04 29.40
CA LEU A 202 -11.56 2.83 29.66
C LEU A 202 -11.43 3.30 31.11
N GLN A 203 -12.54 3.40 31.85
CA GLN A 203 -12.50 3.69 33.29
C GLN A 203 -11.90 2.52 34.09
N THR A 204 -12.08 1.29 33.60
CA THR A 204 -11.54 0.08 34.22
C THR A 204 -11.01 -0.89 33.15
N PRO A 205 -9.81 -0.63 32.58
CA PRO A 205 -9.26 -1.39 31.45
C PRO A 205 -8.69 -2.76 31.91
N ASN A 206 -9.53 -3.57 32.54
CA ASN A 206 -9.17 -4.87 33.13
C ASN A 206 -9.31 -6.03 32.14
N ASN A 207 -9.94 -5.80 30.98
CA ASN A 207 -10.13 -6.82 29.94
C ASN A 207 -9.65 -6.30 28.56
N PRO A 208 -8.40 -6.60 28.17
CA PRO A 208 -7.81 -6.12 26.93
C PRO A 208 -8.56 -6.54 25.65
N GLN A 209 -9.13 -7.76 25.63
CA GLN A 209 -9.88 -8.26 24.47
C GLN A 209 -11.21 -7.54 24.27
N THR A 210 -11.91 -7.24 25.37
CA THR A 210 -13.14 -6.43 25.33
C THR A 210 -12.83 -5.02 24.82
N LEU A 211 -11.75 -4.42 25.32
CA LEU A 211 -11.35 -3.07 24.91
C LEU A 211 -10.92 -3.03 23.43
N GLN A 212 -10.17 -4.02 22.95
CA GLN A 212 -9.84 -4.16 21.52
C GLN A 212 -11.10 -4.26 20.64
N THR A 213 -12.08 -5.07 21.07
CA THR A 213 -13.33 -5.26 20.32
C THR A 213 -14.12 -3.96 20.24
N GLN A 214 -14.22 -3.22 21.35
CA GLN A 214 -14.93 -1.94 21.39
C GLN A 214 -14.20 -0.84 20.60
N ILE A 215 -12.87 -0.80 20.63
CA ILE A 215 -12.07 0.10 19.78
C ILE A 215 -12.35 -0.19 18.31
N ALA A 216 -12.35 -1.48 17.91
CA ALA A 216 -12.65 -1.86 16.53
C ALA A 216 -14.09 -1.48 16.12
N GLN A 217 -15.07 -1.72 16.98
CA GLN A 217 -16.46 -1.30 16.75
C GLN A 217 -16.59 0.22 16.64
N PHE A 218 -15.90 0.98 17.48
CA PHE A 218 -15.89 2.44 17.44
C PHE A 218 -15.24 2.96 16.14
N GLN A 219 -14.14 2.37 15.70
CA GLN A 219 -13.48 2.73 14.43
C GLN A 219 -14.34 2.43 13.21
N GLN A 220 -15.24 1.45 13.28
CA GLN A 220 -16.19 1.14 12.20
C GLN A 220 -17.29 2.20 12.05
N LEU A 221 -17.47 3.08 13.03
CA LEU A 221 -18.48 4.15 12.95
C LEU A 221 -18.13 5.22 11.90
N LYS A 222 -17.00 5.21 11.20
CA LYS A 222 -16.69 6.19 10.11
C LYS A 222 -16.97 7.67 10.48
N LEU A 223 -16.74 8.05 11.74
CA LEU A 223 -17.08 9.37 12.28
C LEU A 223 -16.40 10.52 11.51
N GLU A 224 -15.21 10.26 10.94
CA GLU A 224 -14.48 11.21 10.09
C GLU A 224 -15.27 11.57 8.84
N SER A 225 -15.80 10.57 8.13
CA SER A 225 -16.62 10.80 6.93
C SER A 225 -17.84 11.66 7.25
N LEU A 226 -18.47 11.40 8.39
CA LEU A 226 -19.62 12.17 8.86
C LEU A 226 -19.26 13.63 9.19
N GLN A 227 -18.11 13.88 9.82
CA GLN A 227 -17.72 15.25 10.17
C GLN A 227 -17.51 16.11 8.93
N THR A 228 -16.81 15.61 7.93
CA THR A 228 -16.56 16.35 6.70
C THR A 228 -17.88 16.69 6.00
N LEU A 229 -18.81 15.72 5.86
CA LEU A 229 -20.13 15.98 5.27
C LEU A 229 -20.85 17.10 6.03
N LEU A 230 -20.85 17.04 7.36
CA LEU A 230 -21.54 18.04 8.17
C LEU A 230 -20.88 19.42 8.10
N LEU A 231 -19.55 19.48 7.97
CA LEU A 231 -18.83 20.72 7.76
C LEU A 231 -19.11 21.33 6.38
N GLU A 232 -19.28 20.50 5.35
CA GLU A 232 -19.72 20.92 4.01
C GLU A 232 -21.16 21.46 4.05
N LEU A 233 -22.07 20.73 4.70
CA LEU A 233 -23.46 21.15 4.87
C LEU A 233 -23.60 22.48 5.62
N GLN A 234 -22.70 22.78 6.56
CA GLN A 234 -22.67 24.08 7.25
C GLN A 234 -22.22 25.26 6.39
N GLN A 235 -21.47 24.99 5.32
CA GLN A 235 -20.98 26.01 4.41
C GLN A 235 -21.98 26.33 3.28
N LEU A 236 -23.04 25.53 3.14
CA LEU A 236 -24.10 25.76 2.16
C LEU A 236 -24.98 26.94 2.59
N ASP A 237 -25.13 27.92 1.70
CA ASP A 237 -26.04 29.05 1.88
C ASP A 237 -27.49 28.64 1.55
N LEU A 238 -28.13 27.96 2.51
CA LEU A 238 -29.50 27.48 2.39
C LEU A 238 -30.47 28.29 3.25
N PRO A 239 -31.73 28.47 2.82
CA PRO A 239 -32.79 29.00 3.67
C PRO A 239 -32.89 28.22 4.99
N PRO A 240 -33.17 28.86 6.14
CA PRO A 240 -33.18 28.20 7.46
C PRO A 240 -34.07 26.95 7.56
N GLU A 241 -35.17 26.90 6.80
CA GLU A 241 -36.11 25.78 6.78
C GLU A 241 -35.53 24.54 6.06
N GLN A 242 -34.53 24.74 5.20
CA GLN A 242 -33.86 23.72 4.41
C GLN A 242 -32.47 23.35 4.96
N GLN A 243 -32.03 24.03 6.03
CA GLN A 243 -30.75 23.71 6.65
C GLN A 243 -30.80 22.32 7.31
N PRO A 244 -29.85 21.42 7.00
CA PRO A 244 -29.76 20.11 7.66
C PRO A 244 -29.31 20.24 9.13
N LEU A 245 -28.54 21.29 9.42
CA LEU A 245 -27.98 21.60 10.74
C LEU A 245 -28.50 22.97 11.20
N THR A 246 -29.14 22.98 12.37
CA THR A 246 -29.67 24.22 12.98
C THR A 246 -28.71 24.86 13.99
N GLN A 247 -27.57 24.20 14.26
CA GLN A 247 -26.55 24.65 15.20
C GLN A 247 -25.15 24.37 14.64
N PRO A 248 -24.14 25.20 14.99
CA PRO A 248 -22.75 24.94 14.64
C PRO A 248 -22.27 23.61 15.24
N LEU A 249 -21.39 22.91 14.53
CA LEU A 249 -20.86 21.63 14.98
C LEU A 249 -19.83 21.91 16.07
N PRO A 250 -19.82 21.12 17.15
CA PRO A 250 -18.71 21.17 18.08
C PRO A 250 -17.42 20.73 17.35
N PRO A 251 -16.26 21.32 17.70
CA PRO A 251 -14.99 20.90 17.15
C PRO A 251 -14.70 19.45 17.57
N LEU A 252 -14.21 18.65 16.64
CA LEU A 252 -13.73 17.30 16.90
C LEU A 252 -12.40 17.10 16.16
N ASP A 253 -11.32 16.89 16.92
CA ASP A 253 -9.99 16.63 16.37
C ASP A 253 -9.81 15.13 16.08
N PHE A 254 -10.27 14.71 14.90
CA PHE A 254 -10.16 13.32 14.42
C PHE A 254 -8.72 12.81 14.36
N PRO A 255 -7.76 13.54 13.78
CA PRO A 255 -6.36 13.12 13.78
C PRO A 255 -5.85 12.76 15.18
N THR A 256 -6.17 13.59 16.17
CA THR A 256 -5.77 13.33 17.57
C THR A 256 -6.49 12.11 18.16
N LEU A 257 -7.81 12.00 17.96
CA LEU A 257 -8.61 10.86 18.43
C LEU A 257 -8.08 9.53 17.86
N GLN A 258 -7.83 9.49 16.56
CA GLN A 258 -7.38 8.27 15.87
C GLN A 258 -5.95 7.90 16.25
N THR A 259 -5.08 8.89 16.41
CA THR A 259 -3.72 8.69 16.93
C THR A 259 -3.77 8.03 18.31
N ARG A 260 -4.59 8.54 19.22
CA ARG A 260 -4.73 8.02 20.59
C ARG A 260 -5.36 6.62 20.63
N LEU A 261 -6.38 6.36 19.82
CA LEU A 261 -6.97 5.02 19.68
C LEU A 261 -5.97 3.99 19.18
N SER A 262 -5.20 4.33 18.13
CA SER A 262 -4.19 3.44 17.55
C SER A 262 -3.07 3.13 18.55
N ALA A 263 -2.62 4.17 19.26
CA ALA A 263 -1.68 4.08 20.37
C ALA A 263 -2.15 3.09 21.46
N LEU A 264 -3.40 3.23 21.92
CA LEU A 264 -3.99 2.33 22.91
C LEU A 264 -4.11 0.89 22.36
N GLN A 265 -4.58 0.74 21.13
CA GLN A 265 -4.73 -0.57 20.47
C GLN A 265 -3.39 -1.31 20.36
N GLN A 266 -2.30 -0.58 20.07
CA GLN A 266 -0.95 -1.14 20.03
C GLN A 266 -0.52 -1.66 21.40
N SER A 267 -0.75 -0.91 22.48
CA SER A 267 -0.41 -1.33 23.85
C SER A 267 -1.21 -2.56 24.30
N LEU A 268 -2.42 -2.76 23.77
CA LEU A 268 -3.26 -3.91 24.07
C LEU A 268 -2.77 -5.23 23.44
N GLN A 269 -1.84 -5.24 22.50
CA GLN A 269 -1.42 -6.46 21.79
C GLN A 269 -0.62 -7.45 22.67
N LYS A 270 0.00 -7.00 23.78
CA LYS A 270 0.82 -7.85 24.68
C LYS A 270 0.77 -7.35 26.14
N PRO A 271 -0.33 -7.50 26.89
CA PRO A 271 -0.57 -6.82 28.18
C PRO A 271 0.13 -7.43 29.41
N ASP A 272 1.04 -8.38 29.24
CA ASP A 272 1.45 -9.31 30.30
C ASP A 272 2.40 -8.73 31.38
N SER A 273 2.78 -7.46 31.32
CA SER A 273 3.66 -6.83 32.31
C SER A 273 2.99 -5.69 33.09
N PRO A 274 3.30 -5.49 34.39
CA PRO A 274 2.78 -4.37 35.17
C PRO A 274 3.05 -3.00 34.52
N GLN A 275 4.20 -2.85 33.87
CA GLN A 275 4.58 -1.63 33.13
C GLN A 275 3.62 -1.37 31.96
N LYS A 276 3.20 -2.41 31.23
CA LYS A 276 2.25 -2.27 30.13
C LYS A 276 0.83 -2.05 30.60
N GLN A 277 0.44 -2.61 31.75
CA GLN A 277 -0.85 -2.30 32.36
C GLN A 277 -0.94 -0.82 32.75
N GLU A 278 0.15 -0.25 33.25
CA GLU A 278 0.23 1.18 33.56
C GLU A 278 0.23 2.03 32.29
N GLU A 279 0.94 1.63 31.24
CA GLU A 279 0.90 2.28 29.93
C GLU A 279 -0.52 2.30 29.33
N ILE A 280 -1.25 1.18 29.42
CA ILE A 280 -2.65 1.08 28.97
C ILE A 280 -3.53 2.05 29.74
N ARG A 281 -3.35 2.17 31.07
CA ARG A 281 -4.10 3.13 31.90
C ARG A 281 -3.80 4.58 31.51
N GLN A 282 -2.54 4.92 31.32
CA GLN A 282 -2.13 6.27 30.91
C GLN A 282 -2.73 6.64 29.56
N ARG A 283 -2.61 5.76 28.56
CA ARG A 283 -3.21 5.97 27.23
C ARG A 283 -4.74 6.03 27.27
N ALA A 284 -5.38 5.27 28.16
CA ALA A 284 -6.82 5.33 28.36
C ALA A 284 -7.27 6.68 28.94
N VAL A 285 -6.51 7.26 29.87
CA VAL A 285 -6.75 8.61 30.43
C VAL A 285 -6.56 9.68 29.36
N GLU A 286 -5.47 9.60 28.58
CA GLU A 286 -5.19 10.52 27.47
C GLU A 286 -6.28 10.51 26.40
N LEU A 287 -6.97 9.38 26.21
CA LEU A 287 -8.05 9.24 25.24
C LEU A 287 -9.36 9.92 25.67
N GLN A 288 -9.59 10.13 26.98
CA GLN A 288 -10.87 10.64 27.49
C GLN A 288 -11.31 11.99 26.90
N PRO A 289 -10.45 13.02 26.76
CA PRO A 289 -10.87 14.30 26.18
C PRO A 289 -11.41 14.17 24.77
N SER A 290 -10.74 13.37 23.92
CA SER A 290 -11.15 13.14 22.53
C SER A 290 -12.46 12.34 22.44
N LEU A 291 -12.73 11.45 23.40
CA LEU A 291 -14.02 10.75 23.46
C LEU A 291 -15.16 11.64 23.94
N ALA A 292 -14.88 12.63 24.80
CA ALA A 292 -15.87 13.63 25.19
C ALA A 292 -16.21 14.57 24.02
N GLU A 293 -15.22 14.96 23.20
CA GLU A 293 -15.47 15.69 21.95
C GLU A 293 -16.30 14.85 20.96
N ALA A 294 -15.96 13.57 20.80
CA ALA A 294 -16.73 12.65 19.95
C ALA A 294 -18.18 12.48 20.43
N GLU A 295 -18.40 12.52 21.74
CA GLU A 295 -19.73 12.49 22.35
C GLU A 295 -20.54 13.73 21.98
N GLN A 296 -19.96 14.92 22.16
CA GLN A 296 -20.64 16.17 21.80
C GLN A 296 -20.95 16.22 20.31
N PHE A 297 -20.04 15.72 19.48
CA PHE A 297 -20.24 15.59 18.03
C PHE A 297 -21.40 14.65 17.71
N LEU A 298 -21.46 13.45 18.30
CA LEU A 298 -22.57 12.50 18.10
C LEU A 298 -23.92 13.07 18.58
N ILE A 299 -23.93 13.83 19.67
CA ILE A 299 -25.13 14.53 20.13
C ILE A 299 -25.57 15.59 19.12
N ALA A 300 -24.63 16.30 18.49
CA ALA A 300 -24.95 17.27 17.44
C ALA A 300 -25.48 16.57 16.17
N VAL A 301 -24.90 15.44 15.80
CA VAL A 301 -25.36 14.59 14.70
C VAL A 301 -26.82 14.14 14.89
N GLN A 302 -27.21 13.75 16.10
CA GLN A 302 -28.60 13.35 16.39
C GLN A 302 -29.64 14.46 16.19
N LYS A 303 -29.21 15.72 16.04
CA LYS A 303 -30.08 16.87 15.77
C LYS A 303 -30.22 17.18 14.28
N ILE A 304 -29.56 16.42 13.41
CA ILE A 304 -29.71 16.58 11.96
C ILE A 304 -31.15 16.24 11.57
N ASN A 305 -31.74 17.05 10.69
CA ASN A 305 -32.97 16.67 10.02
C ASN A 305 -32.63 15.77 8.81
N PRO A 306 -32.93 14.46 8.84
CA PRO A 306 -32.58 13.54 7.76
C PRO A 306 -33.22 13.93 6.42
N ASP A 307 -34.47 14.41 6.44
CA ASP A 307 -35.20 14.81 5.22
C ASP A 307 -34.52 15.99 4.51
N ASN A 308 -33.88 16.88 5.28
CA ASN A 308 -33.12 18.00 4.73
C ASN A 308 -31.69 17.58 4.32
N ALA A 309 -31.15 16.48 4.85
CA ALA A 309 -29.81 15.99 4.55
C ALA A 309 -29.78 15.06 3.33
N GLU A 310 -30.86 14.29 3.10
CA GLU A 310 -30.99 13.28 2.04
C GLU A 310 -30.59 13.78 0.63
N PRO A 311 -30.95 15.00 0.18
CA PRO A 311 -30.56 15.50 -1.14
C PRO A 311 -29.05 15.69 -1.34
N PHE A 312 -28.29 15.69 -0.24
CA PHE A 312 -26.84 15.91 -0.20
C PHE A 312 -26.05 14.62 0.09
N LEU A 313 -26.74 13.50 0.29
CA LEU A 313 -26.14 12.18 0.43
C LEU A 313 -25.84 11.60 -0.96
N SER A 314 -24.76 10.82 -1.07
CA SER A 314 -24.40 10.20 -2.34
C SER A 314 -25.11 8.86 -2.48
N GLU A 315 -25.92 8.69 -3.51
CA GLU A 315 -26.24 7.33 -3.95
C GLU A 315 -24.95 6.66 -4.41
N PRO A 316 -24.68 5.40 -4.02
CA PRO A 316 -23.53 4.68 -4.53
C PRO A 316 -23.70 4.50 -6.03
N GLN A 317 -22.95 5.27 -6.80
CA GLN A 317 -22.97 5.20 -8.25
C GLN A 317 -21.96 4.15 -8.68
N GLN A 318 -22.42 3.28 -9.56
CA GLN A 318 -21.59 2.26 -10.18
C GLN A 318 -21.56 2.53 -11.67
N PHE A 319 -20.36 2.71 -12.20
CA PHE A 319 -20.14 2.97 -13.63
C PHE A 319 -18.99 2.09 -14.12
N SER A 320 -19.05 1.71 -15.40
CA SER A 320 -17.97 1.00 -16.07
C SER A 320 -16.88 1.99 -16.45
N LEU A 321 -15.63 1.67 -16.15
CA LEU A 321 -14.45 2.44 -16.53
C LEU A 321 -13.57 1.57 -17.42
N SER A 322 -13.19 2.11 -18.58
CA SER A 322 -12.14 1.54 -19.43
C SER A 322 -11.04 2.58 -19.62
N LEU A 323 -9.81 2.21 -19.30
CA LEU A 323 -8.60 3.01 -19.55
C LEU A 323 -7.70 2.22 -20.49
N GLU A 324 -7.42 2.77 -21.66
CA GLU A 324 -6.48 2.22 -22.61
C GLU A 324 -5.33 3.20 -22.82
N SER A 325 -4.09 2.76 -22.70
CA SER A 325 -2.94 3.64 -22.88
C SER A 325 -1.73 2.88 -23.40
N GLY A 326 -0.93 3.55 -24.22
CA GLY A 326 0.46 3.16 -24.41
C GLY A 326 1.27 3.43 -23.14
N ILE A 327 2.34 2.68 -22.96
CA ILE A 327 3.30 2.87 -21.86
C ILE A 327 4.66 3.20 -22.46
N ALA A 328 5.21 4.33 -22.04
CA ALA A 328 6.56 4.74 -22.39
C ALA A 328 7.39 4.96 -21.14
N VAL A 329 8.70 4.84 -21.32
CA VAL A 329 9.68 5.04 -20.26
C VAL A 329 10.47 6.31 -20.58
N ASP A 330 10.31 7.32 -19.75
CA ASP A 330 11.08 8.56 -19.83
C ASP A 330 12.27 8.51 -18.88
N SER A 331 13.46 8.71 -19.44
CA SER A 331 14.73 8.84 -18.71
C SER A 331 15.03 7.65 -17.77
N GLY A 332 14.43 6.49 -18.06
CA GLY A 332 14.59 5.25 -17.31
C GLY A 332 13.95 5.22 -15.92
N SER A 333 13.40 6.31 -15.38
CA SER A 333 12.79 6.30 -14.03
C SER A 333 11.37 6.79 -13.95
N ASN A 334 10.87 7.37 -15.03
CA ASN A 334 9.50 7.86 -15.10
C ASN A 334 8.73 7.01 -16.11
N VAL A 335 7.60 6.45 -15.69
CA VAL A 335 6.70 5.72 -16.57
C VAL A 335 5.57 6.66 -16.96
N GLN A 336 5.38 6.85 -18.27
CA GLN A 336 4.40 7.77 -18.82
C GLN A 336 3.32 7.01 -19.59
N LEU A 337 2.10 7.53 -19.49
CA LEU A 337 0.97 7.11 -20.30
C LEU A 337 1.03 7.86 -21.65
N VAL A 338 1.04 7.10 -22.76
CA VAL A 338 1.05 7.62 -24.14
C VAL A 338 -0.32 7.43 -24.75
N ASP A 339 -0.87 8.52 -25.30
CA ASP A 339 -2.20 8.56 -25.92
C ASP A 339 -3.28 7.82 -25.10
N PRO A 340 -3.46 8.19 -23.81
CA PRO A 340 -4.44 7.55 -22.96
C PRO A 340 -5.85 7.87 -23.47
N GLN A 341 -6.68 6.85 -23.52
CA GLN A 341 -8.10 6.92 -23.84
C GLN A 341 -8.86 6.39 -22.65
N ILE A 342 -9.83 7.17 -22.17
CA ILE A 342 -10.67 6.77 -21.05
C ILE A 342 -12.12 6.85 -21.51
N SER A 343 -12.90 5.82 -21.19
CA SER A 343 -14.35 5.84 -21.35
C SER A 343 -15.04 5.48 -20.04
N VAL A 344 -16.20 6.11 -19.83
CA VAL A 344 -17.12 5.83 -18.72
C VAL A 344 -18.44 5.40 -19.32
N ASP A 345 -18.91 4.23 -18.93
CA ASP A 345 -20.11 3.58 -19.49
C ASP A 345 -20.07 3.48 -21.03
N GLY A 346 -18.87 3.31 -21.59
CA GLY A 346 -18.61 3.21 -23.04
C GLY A 346 -18.48 4.56 -23.75
N GLU A 347 -18.76 5.67 -23.08
CA GLU A 347 -18.63 7.01 -23.65
C GLU A 347 -17.24 7.60 -23.36
N PRO A 348 -16.47 8.04 -24.38
CA PRO A 348 -15.13 8.58 -24.19
C PRO A 348 -15.17 9.89 -23.39
N ILE A 349 -14.31 10.01 -22.39
CA ILE A 349 -14.19 11.24 -21.61
C ILE A 349 -13.43 12.29 -22.43
N PRO A 350 -13.87 13.57 -22.43
CA PRO A 350 -13.16 14.65 -23.09
C PRO A 350 -11.68 14.76 -22.68
N PRO A 351 -10.76 15.10 -23.61
CA PRO A 351 -9.31 15.08 -23.35
C PRO A 351 -8.82 15.96 -22.19
N PHE A 352 -9.55 17.02 -21.84
CA PHE A 352 -9.15 17.93 -20.76
C PHE A 352 -9.22 17.26 -19.37
N PHE A 353 -10.04 16.22 -19.18
CA PHE A 353 -10.05 15.44 -17.95
C PHE A 353 -8.85 14.48 -17.83
N LEU A 354 -8.22 14.13 -18.95
CA LEU A 354 -7.10 13.18 -18.97
C LEU A 354 -5.86 13.73 -18.26
N GLN A 355 -5.63 15.04 -18.30
CA GLN A 355 -4.39 15.66 -17.80
C GLN A 355 -4.16 15.45 -16.30
N GLY A 356 -5.21 15.49 -15.47
CA GLY A 356 -5.05 15.24 -14.03
C GLY A 356 -4.91 13.75 -13.68
N ILE A 357 -5.42 12.84 -14.53
CA ILE A 357 -5.35 11.39 -14.33
C ILE A 357 -3.94 10.91 -14.67
N THR A 358 -3.41 11.36 -15.82
CA THR A 358 -2.07 11.01 -16.28
C THR A 358 -0.98 11.55 -15.35
N GLY A 359 -1.14 12.77 -14.84
CA GLY A 359 -0.23 13.34 -13.84
C GLY A 359 -0.18 12.50 -12.55
N GLY A 360 -1.33 12.13 -12.00
CA GLY A 360 -1.41 11.32 -10.78
C GLY A 360 -0.82 9.91 -10.92
N ILE A 361 -0.99 9.28 -12.09
CA ILE A 361 -0.42 7.95 -12.39
C ILE A 361 1.10 8.05 -12.57
N GLY A 362 1.61 9.03 -13.32
CA GLY A 362 3.05 9.23 -13.49
C GLY A 362 3.77 9.42 -12.16
N ASP A 363 3.21 10.26 -11.29
CA ASP A 363 3.74 10.47 -9.93
C ASP A 363 3.75 9.18 -9.10
N ALA A 364 2.71 8.36 -9.22
CA ALA A 364 2.62 7.08 -8.50
C ALA A 364 3.65 6.05 -8.99
N LEU A 365 4.13 6.18 -10.22
CA LEU A 365 5.08 5.27 -10.88
C LEU A 365 6.51 5.81 -10.93
N ASP A 366 6.79 6.99 -10.37
CA ASP A 366 8.14 7.57 -10.34
C ASP A 366 9.10 6.74 -9.46
N LEU A 367 10.04 6.05 -10.11
CA LEU A 367 11.00 5.15 -9.47
C LEU A 367 12.04 5.91 -8.63
N ARG A 368 12.21 7.23 -8.83
CA ARG A 368 13.15 8.06 -8.05
C ARG A 368 12.79 8.12 -6.58
N ARG A 369 11.52 7.87 -6.22
CA ARG A 369 11.08 7.82 -4.81
C ARG A 369 11.85 6.77 -4.01
N LEU A 370 12.32 5.70 -4.64
CA LEU A 370 13.11 4.65 -4.01
C LEU A 370 14.56 5.08 -3.72
N GLU A 371 15.07 6.11 -4.41
CA GLU A 371 16.45 6.58 -4.24
C GLU A 371 16.68 7.13 -2.83
N THR A 372 15.65 7.69 -2.21
CA THR A 372 15.67 8.13 -0.79
C THR A 372 15.97 7.00 0.19
N SER A 373 15.73 5.75 -0.20
CA SER A 373 16.05 4.55 0.56
C SER A 373 17.37 3.87 0.15
N GLY A 374 18.18 4.55 -0.67
CA GLY A 374 19.44 4.00 -1.20
C GLY A 374 19.25 3.03 -2.36
N VAL A 375 18.04 2.93 -2.92
CA VAL A 375 17.72 2.01 -4.02
C VAL A 375 17.51 2.81 -5.31
N THR A 376 18.34 2.58 -6.31
CA THR A 376 18.11 3.11 -7.67
C THR A 376 17.53 2.01 -8.53
N LEU A 377 16.37 2.26 -9.13
CA LEU A 377 15.82 1.43 -10.21
C LEU A 377 15.76 2.27 -11.47
N ARG A 378 16.20 1.69 -12.59
CA ARG A 378 15.98 2.25 -13.92
C ARG A 378 15.37 1.19 -14.83
N LEU A 379 14.20 1.45 -15.38
CA LEU A 379 13.60 0.67 -16.44
C LEU A 379 14.33 1.01 -17.75
N LEU A 380 15.07 0.05 -18.30
CA LEU A 380 15.87 0.22 -19.52
C LEU A 380 15.04 -0.01 -20.78
N GLN A 381 14.14 -0.98 -20.70
CA GLN A 381 13.28 -1.39 -21.80
C GLN A 381 12.01 -1.99 -21.23
N LEU A 382 10.90 -1.72 -21.91
CA LEU A 382 9.59 -2.30 -21.65
C LEU A 382 8.98 -2.72 -22.98
N GLU A 383 8.60 -3.99 -23.06
CA GLU A 383 7.89 -4.55 -24.21
C GLU A 383 6.59 -5.19 -23.70
N ILE A 384 5.49 -4.90 -24.38
CA ILE A 384 4.17 -5.48 -24.11
C ILE A 384 3.63 -6.01 -25.43
N ASP A 385 3.24 -7.29 -25.43
CA ASP A 385 2.50 -7.94 -26.50
C ASP A 385 1.10 -8.38 -26.01
N ASP A 386 0.43 -9.28 -26.74
CA ASP A 386 -0.91 -9.76 -26.41
C ASP A 386 -0.95 -10.83 -25.29
N ARG A 387 0.18 -11.15 -24.67
CA ARG A 387 0.31 -12.24 -23.68
C ARG A 387 1.13 -11.86 -22.47
N GLU A 388 2.20 -11.11 -22.67
CA GLU A 388 3.16 -10.81 -21.63
C GLU A 388 3.71 -9.40 -21.71
N MET A 389 4.20 -8.97 -20.55
CA MET A 389 4.97 -7.75 -20.36
C MET A 389 6.37 -8.16 -19.93
N GLU A 390 7.36 -7.77 -20.73
CA GLU A 390 8.77 -7.94 -20.44
C GLU A 390 9.43 -6.60 -20.08
N ALA A 391 10.18 -6.60 -18.99
CA ALA A 391 10.93 -5.45 -18.51
C ALA A 391 12.40 -5.80 -18.29
N ALA A 392 13.29 -4.98 -18.87
CA ALA A 392 14.71 -4.97 -18.53
C ALA A 392 14.97 -3.81 -17.56
N ILE A 393 15.50 -4.12 -16.38
CA ILE A 393 15.63 -3.17 -15.27
C ILE A 393 17.07 -3.17 -14.77
N PHE A 394 17.67 -2.00 -14.62
CA PHE A 394 18.88 -1.82 -13.83
C PHE A 394 18.53 -1.57 -12.37
N VAL A 395 19.19 -2.28 -11.46
CA VAL A 395 19.08 -2.08 -10.01
C VAL A 395 20.44 -1.71 -9.42
N ARG A 396 20.45 -0.75 -8.50
CA ARG A 396 21.59 -0.43 -7.64
C ARG A 396 21.12 -0.23 -6.21
N LEU A 397 21.83 -0.82 -5.26
CA LEU A 397 21.61 -0.70 -3.83
C LEU A 397 22.88 -0.10 -3.22
N VAL A 398 22.73 1.08 -2.61
CA VAL A 398 23.80 1.73 -1.87
C VAL A 398 23.69 1.31 -0.40
N PRO A 399 24.75 0.74 0.20
CA PRO A 399 24.76 0.41 1.62
C PRO A 399 24.48 1.67 2.44
N PRO A 400 23.67 1.59 3.51
CA PRO A 400 23.50 2.73 4.40
C PRO A 400 24.88 3.13 4.94
N THR A 401 25.31 4.37 4.69
CA THR A 401 26.52 4.88 5.32
C THR A 401 26.28 4.88 6.82
N ASN A 402 27.00 4.05 7.57
CA ASN A 402 27.17 4.22 9.00
C ASN A 402 27.84 5.58 9.21
N SER A 403 27.06 6.65 9.27
CA SER A 403 27.51 7.90 9.87
C SER A 403 27.76 7.57 11.34
N ALA A 404 29.03 7.30 11.64
CA ALA A 404 29.54 7.01 12.96
C ALA A 404 28.95 7.99 13.99
N GLN A 405 28.36 7.44 15.05
CA GLN A 405 28.53 7.92 16.43
C GLN A 405 28.65 6.71 17.34
#